data_AF-A0A0F8YAT5-F1
#
_entry.id   AF-A0A0F8YAT5-F1
#
_cell.length_a   1.000
_cell.length_b   1.000
_cell.length_c   1.000
_cell.angle_alpha   90.00
_cell.angle_beta   90.00
_cell.angle_gamma   90.00
#
_symmetry.space_group_name_H-M   'P 1'
#
loop_
_entity.id
_entity.type
_entity.pdbx_description
1 polymer ?
#
loop_
_entity_poly.entity_id
_entity_poly.type
_entity_poly.pdbx_seq_one_letter_code
_entity_poly.pdbx_strand_id
1 'polypeptide(L)'
;MGYCDVGGTDYPSRVYYSSLPSSSAAITWDTTNDWFFVETNDGDSITALAKNKTYLIVFKENSMFRYDGTFSATNLKPFSWKLGTVSQESVVLDENLILFYSRKGIAMFVGGEPKVVSRAIQPIIDGVNQANLGNICAGLDGDHYLCYVGTLTSALPGDSSALSRVILDYDINQNIWTYHTIPDEPQTFATYTSSGEKLLSFGDANGEVFTWKSGVTDDGTAIATNIEQLMWPSGPETTNVFQNAFFFGSGDLGDVDWQWQVDNSGTYST
;
A
#
# COMPACT_ATOMS: atom_id res chain seq x y z
N MET A 1 16.89 4.25 19.55
CA MET A 1 17.51 3.26 18.66
C MET A 1 18.01 4.03 17.45
N GLY A 2 19.30 3.87 17.10
CA GLY A 2 19.92 4.57 15.99
C GLY A 2 19.47 4.05 14.63
N TYR A 3 19.88 4.75 13.58
CA TYR A 3 19.63 4.43 12.18
C TYR A 3 19.97 2.97 11.86
N CYS A 4 19.00 2.24 11.31
CA CYS A 4 19.17 0.90 10.78
C CYS A 4 19.09 0.96 9.25
N ASP A 5 20.03 0.30 8.57
CA ASP A 5 20.11 0.23 7.11
C ASP A 5 19.99 -1.23 6.64
N VAL A 6 19.40 -1.41 5.46
CA VAL A 6 19.16 -2.72 4.82
C VAL A 6 20.22 -2.89 3.74
N GLY A 7 21.20 -3.78 3.96
CA GLY A 7 22.42 -3.74 3.14
C GLY A 7 22.62 -4.89 2.15
N GLY A 8 22.74 -4.51 0.87
CA GLY A 8 23.72 -5.02 -0.10
C GLY A 8 23.34 -6.25 -0.94
N THR A 9 23.65 -6.20 -2.25
CA THR A 9 23.50 -7.32 -3.20
C THR A 9 24.28 -8.57 -2.79
N ASP A 10 25.35 -8.42 -2.01
CA ASP A 10 26.22 -9.53 -1.59
C ASP A 10 25.73 -10.23 -0.30
N TYR A 11 24.95 -9.52 0.54
CA TYR A 11 24.47 -10.03 1.84
C TYR A 11 23.03 -9.59 2.14
N PRO A 12 22.04 -10.00 1.32
CA PRO A 12 20.68 -9.46 1.33
C PRO A 12 19.87 -9.73 2.61
N SER A 13 20.40 -10.55 3.52
CA SER A 13 19.78 -10.91 4.81
C SER A 13 20.44 -10.23 6.01
N ARG A 14 21.31 -9.22 5.82
CA ARG A 14 21.96 -8.49 6.93
C ARG A 14 21.21 -7.23 7.31
N VAL A 15 21.02 -7.06 8.62
CA VAL A 15 20.62 -5.79 9.23
C VAL A 15 21.83 -5.19 9.91
N TYR A 16 22.16 -3.96 9.55
CA TYR A 16 23.22 -3.19 10.19
C TYR A 16 22.65 -2.35 11.32
N TYR A 17 23.41 -2.22 12.40
CA TYR A 17 23.00 -1.44 13.56
C TYR A 17 24.12 -0.53 14.05
N SER A 18 23.73 0.56 14.71
CA SER A 18 24.68 1.45 15.36
C SER A 18 24.88 1.10 16.84
N SER A 19 25.98 1.57 17.40
CA SER A 19 26.17 1.66 18.85
C SER A 19 25.10 2.55 19.51
N LEU A 20 24.93 2.36 20.82
CA LEU A 20 24.15 3.29 21.65
C LEU A 20 24.90 4.62 21.78
N PRO A 21 24.18 5.76 21.90
CA PRO A 21 24.82 7.06 22.10
C PRO A 21 25.78 7.01 23.29
N SER A 22 27.04 7.35 23.01
CA SER A 22 28.05 7.51 24.06
C SER A 22 27.76 8.75 24.92
N SER A 23 28.49 8.92 26.02
CA SER A 23 28.37 10.11 26.89
C SER A 23 28.67 11.44 26.16
N SER A 24 29.29 11.39 24.97
CA SER A 24 29.53 12.53 24.08
C SER A 24 28.48 12.67 22.97
N ALA A 25 27.37 11.94 23.05
CA ALA A 25 26.32 11.86 22.02
C ALA A 25 26.79 11.37 20.64
N ALA A 26 28.00 10.81 20.53
CA ALA A 26 28.48 10.19 19.31
C ALA A 26 27.84 8.80 19.13
N ILE A 27 27.40 8.53 17.90
CA ILE A 27 26.91 7.23 17.42
C ILE A 27 27.94 6.73 16.40
N THR A 28 28.44 5.51 16.60
CA THR A 28 29.35 4.83 15.67
C THR A 28 28.74 3.53 15.14
N TRP A 29 29.12 3.12 13.94
CA TRP A 29 28.79 1.82 13.37
C TRP A 29 29.95 1.32 12.50
N ASP A 30 30.15 0.01 12.46
CA ASP A 30 31.12 -0.68 11.62
C ASP A 30 30.42 -1.68 10.70
N THR A 31 30.45 -1.42 9.40
CA THR A 31 29.83 -2.32 8.39
C THR A 31 30.50 -3.69 8.30
N THR A 32 31.67 -3.88 8.92
CA THR A 32 32.36 -5.18 8.98
C THR A 32 31.83 -6.06 10.11
N ASN A 33 31.46 -5.48 11.26
CA ASN A 33 31.21 -6.21 12.50
C ASN A 33 29.81 -5.95 13.10
N ASP A 34 29.21 -4.79 12.85
CA ASP A 34 27.95 -4.36 13.47
C ASP A 34 26.74 -4.75 12.60
N TRP A 35 26.54 -6.06 12.47
CA TRP A 35 25.42 -6.63 11.73
C TRP A 35 24.96 -7.96 12.34
N PHE A 36 23.72 -8.33 12.04
CA PHE A 36 23.20 -9.68 12.30
C PHE A 36 22.43 -10.20 11.08
N PHE A 37 22.36 -11.53 10.95
CA PHE A 37 21.57 -12.17 9.91
C PHE A 37 20.12 -12.34 10.33
N VAL A 38 19.19 -12.03 9.44
CA VAL A 38 17.77 -12.36 9.54
C VAL A 38 17.50 -13.59 8.68
N GLU A 39 17.59 -14.74 9.34
CA GLU A 39 17.60 -16.08 8.71
C GLU A 39 18.82 -16.27 7.77
N THR A 40 19.23 -17.52 7.55
CA THR A 40 20.48 -17.81 6.82
C THR A 40 20.22 -17.96 5.32
N ASN A 41 20.65 -16.98 4.52
CA ASN A 41 20.90 -17.03 3.06
C ASN A 41 19.97 -17.94 2.24
N ASP A 42 18.66 -17.76 2.40
CA ASP A 42 17.58 -18.51 1.74
C ASP A 42 17.22 -17.99 0.35
N GLY A 43 17.99 -17.04 -0.17
CA GLY A 43 17.68 -16.34 -1.43
C GLY A 43 16.59 -15.26 -1.29
N ASP A 44 16.11 -15.00 -0.06
CA ASP A 44 15.17 -13.92 0.24
C ASP A 44 15.93 -12.67 0.70
N SER A 45 15.47 -11.49 0.28
CA SER A 45 16.12 -10.21 0.60
C SER A 45 15.28 -9.43 1.59
N ILE A 46 15.94 -8.74 2.53
CA ILE A 46 15.27 -7.77 3.39
C ILE A 46 14.81 -6.61 2.52
N THR A 47 13.55 -6.23 2.67
CA THR A 47 12.89 -5.20 1.87
C THR A 47 12.31 -4.10 2.74
N ALA A 48 12.00 -4.38 4.01
CA ALA A 48 11.52 -3.36 4.92
C ALA A 48 11.80 -3.63 6.40
N LEU A 49 11.78 -2.55 7.18
CA LEU A 49 11.88 -2.51 8.62
C LEU A 49 10.73 -1.68 9.19
N ALA A 50 10.04 -2.19 10.20
CA ALA A 50 9.00 -1.46 10.90
C ALA A 50 9.07 -1.69 12.41
N LYS A 51 8.91 -0.65 13.21
CA LYS A 51 8.84 -0.78 14.67
C LYS A 51 7.41 -1.11 15.07
N ASN A 52 7.18 -2.22 15.77
CA ASN A 52 5.89 -2.53 16.40
C ASN A 52 6.08 -2.68 17.91
N LYS A 53 5.63 -1.67 18.67
CA LYS A 53 5.84 -1.55 20.12
C LYS A 53 7.31 -1.72 20.51
N THR A 54 7.63 -2.83 21.17
CA THR A 54 8.96 -3.20 21.68
C THR A 54 9.78 -4.01 20.69
N TYR A 55 9.18 -4.46 19.59
CA TYR A 55 9.83 -5.30 18.60
C TYR A 55 10.14 -4.52 17.33
N LEU A 56 11.27 -4.87 16.71
CA LEU A 56 11.52 -4.54 15.32
C LEU A 56 10.95 -5.68 14.47
N ILE A 57 10.09 -5.34 13.53
CA ILE A 57 9.59 -6.24 12.49
C ILE A 57 10.52 -6.09 11.29
N VAL A 58 11.09 -7.20 10.85
CA VAL A 58 11.92 -7.26 9.66
C VAL A 58 11.13 -7.98 8.58
N PHE A 59 10.88 -7.28 7.48
CA PHE A 59 10.29 -7.87 6.29
C PHE A 59 11.40 -8.27 5.33
N LYS A 60 11.30 -9.51 4.88
CA LYS A 60 11.90 -9.93 3.63
C LYS A 60 10.83 -9.90 2.54
N GLU A 61 11.21 -10.23 1.32
CA GLU A 61 10.29 -10.24 0.19
C GLU A 61 9.14 -11.24 0.37
N ASN A 62 9.44 -12.42 0.92
CA ASN A 62 8.48 -13.52 1.06
C ASN A 62 8.15 -13.89 2.52
N SER A 63 8.84 -13.29 3.48
CA SER A 63 8.77 -13.67 4.89
C SER A 63 8.85 -12.47 5.84
N MET A 64 8.43 -12.68 7.09
CA MET A 64 8.41 -11.67 8.14
C MET A 64 8.98 -12.25 9.44
N PHE A 65 9.84 -11.47 10.10
CA PHE A 65 10.50 -11.84 11.35
C PHE A 65 10.33 -10.76 12.40
N ARG A 66 10.46 -11.16 13.66
CA ARG A 66 10.55 -10.23 14.78
C ARG A 66 11.93 -10.28 15.41
N TYR A 67 12.39 -9.12 15.83
CA TYR A 67 13.60 -8.93 16.58
C TYR A 67 13.28 -8.17 17.88
N ASP A 68 13.69 -8.72 19.02
CA ASP A 68 13.38 -8.21 20.36
C ASP A 68 14.53 -7.40 21.00
N GLY A 69 15.58 -7.10 20.23
CA GLY A 69 16.72 -6.31 20.71
C GLY A 69 17.74 -7.08 21.54
N THR A 70 17.49 -8.36 21.84
CA THR A 70 18.46 -9.19 22.56
C THR A 70 19.30 -9.96 21.53
N PHE A 71 20.58 -9.61 21.43
CA PHE A 71 21.54 -10.25 20.52
C PHE A 71 21.84 -11.70 20.97
N SER A 72 20.94 -12.61 20.66
CA SER A 72 21.16 -14.05 20.67
C SER A 72 20.59 -14.62 19.38
N ALA A 73 21.32 -15.56 18.77
CA ALA A 73 20.90 -16.27 17.56
C ALA A 73 19.52 -16.96 17.68
N THR A 74 18.97 -17.07 18.90
CA THR A 74 17.68 -17.68 19.22
C THR A 74 16.47 -16.73 19.20
N ASN A 75 16.67 -15.42 18.98
CA ASN A 75 15.62 -14.42 19.24
C ASN A 75 14.92 -13.87 17.99
N LEU A 76 15.44 -14.18 16.80
CA LEU A 76 14.71 -13.98 15.55
C LEU A 76 13.65 -15.06 15.42
N LYS A 77 12.38 -14.65 15.46
CA LYS A 77 11.26 -15.57 15.29
C LYS A 77 10.43 -15.17 14.07
N PRO A 78 10.10 -16.12 13.18
CA PRO A 78 9.22 -15.85 12.05
C PRO A 78 7.82 -15.54 12.54
N PHE A 79 7.21 -14.50 12.00
CA PHE A 79 5.76 -14.31 12.01
C PHE A 79 5.10 -15.01 10.83
N SER A 80 5.77 -15.02 9.67
CA SER A 80 5.28 -15.67 8.47
C SER A 80 6.42 -16.11 7.57
N TRP A 81 6.27 -17.30 7.00
CA TRP A 81 7.14 -17.82 5.93
C TRP A 81 6.54 -17.63 4.54
N LYS A 82 5.38 -16.97 4.45
CA LYS A 82 4.55 -16.93 3.23
C LYS A 82 4.17 -15.53 2.81
N LEU A 83 4.37 -14.55 3.67
CA LEU A 83 4.02 -13.16 3.48
C LEU A 83 5.19 -12.32 3.97
N GLY A 84 5.69 -11.50 3.06
CA GLY A 84 6.67 -10.45 3.25
C GLY A 84 6.20 -9.20 2.51
N THR A 85 7.07 -8.22 2.34
CA THR A 85 6.75 -7.01 1.56
C THR A 85 7.74 -6.83 0.42
N VAL A 86 7.30 -6.19 -0.65
CA VAL A 86 8.15 -5.88 -1.82
C VAL A 86 8.73 -4.47 -1.77
N SER A 87 8.20 -3.61 -0.91
CA SER A 87 8.63 -2.23 -0.77
C SER A 87 8.50 -1.76 0.69
N GLN A 88 9.49 -1.01 1.17
CA GLN A 88 9.48 -0.33 2.47
C GLN A 88 8.37 0.72 2.54
N GLU A 89 8.18 1.46 1.46
CA GLU A 89 7.23 2.57 1.34
C GLU A 89 5.78 2.08 1.37
N SER A 90 5.53 0.81 1.07
CA SER A 90 4.21 0.19 1.24
C SER A 90 3.88 -0.19 2.68
N VAL A 91 4.87 -0.21 3.59
CA VAL A 91 4.66 -0.65 4.98
C VAL A 91 4.17 0.53 5.83
N VAL A 92 2.89 0.48 6.20
CA VAL A 92 2.24 1.51 7.01
C VAL A 92 1.92 0.94 8.39
N LEU A 93 2.32 1.68 9.43
CA LEU A 93 2.06 1.36 10.82
C LEU A 93 1.00 2.29 11.39
N ASP A 94 -0.04 1.71 11.98
CA ASP A 94 -1.01 2.41 12.82
C ASP A 94 -1.17 1.70 14.17
N GLU A 95 -0.57 2.28 15.21
CA GLU A 95 -0.43 1.68 16.55
C GLU A 95 0.08 0.21 16.54
N ASN A 96 -0.84 -0.76 16.50
CA ASN A 96 -0.58 -2.20 16.54
C ASN A 96 -0.81 -2.89 15.19
N LEU A 97 -1.47 -2.19 14.26
CA LEU A 97 -1.81 -2.60 12.93
C LEU A 97 -0.64 -2.27 11.99
N ILE A 98 -0.22 -3.26 11.22
CA ILE A 98 0.67 -3.02 10.08
C ILE A 98 -0.05 -3.48 8.82
N LEU A 99 -0.16 -2.59 7.85
CA LEU A 99 -0.63 -2.85 6.49
C LEU A 99 0.55 -2.75 5.54
N PHE A 100 0.61 -3.67 4.58
CA PHE A 100 1.73 -3.74 3.64
C PHE A 100 1.33 -4.46 2.36
N TYR A 101 2.05 -4.17 1.27
CA TYR A 101 1.87 -4.86 0.00
C TYR A 101 2.78 -6.07 -0.11
N SER A 102 2.20 -7.27 -0.23
CA SER A 102 2.94 -8.50 -0.52
C SER A 102 2.75 -8.94 -1.97
N ARG A 103 3.58 -9.85 -2.47
CA ARG A 103 3.37 -10.49 -3.78
C ARG A 103 2.02 -11.19 -3.94
N LYS A 104 1.33 -11.50 -2.84
CA LYS A 104 -0.01 -12.13 -2.84
C LYS A 104 -1.15 -11.12 -2.75
N GLY A 105 -0.83 -9.83 -2.68
CA GLY A 105 -1.75 -8.72 -2.44
C GLY A 105 -1.50 -8.01 -1.11
N ILE A 106 -2.40 -7.11 -0.75
CA ILE A 106 -2.29 -6.29 0.46
C ILE A 106 -2.64 -7.17 1.67
N ALA A 107 -1.74 -7.14 2.65
CA ALA A 107 -1.83 -7.94 3.86
C ALA A 107 -1.85 -7.04 5.10
N MET A 108 -2.47 -7.59 6.14
CA MET A 108 -2.67 -6.97 7.44
C MET A 108 -2.04 -7.83 8.53
N PHE A 109 -1.36 -7.19 9.47
CA PHE A 109 -0.73 -7.82 10.61
C PHE A 109 -1.14 -7.12 11.92
N VAL A 110 -1.62 -7.90 12.88
CA VAL A 110 -2.07 -7.44 14.21
C VAL A 110 -1.42 -8.27 15.33
N GLY A 111 -0.15 -8.65 15.16
CA GLY A 111 0.64 -9.39 16.16
C GLY A 111 0.61 -10.94 16.05
N GLY A 112 -0.20 -11.50 15.15
CA GLY A 112 -0.29 -12.94 14.87
C GLY A 112 0.25 -13.31 13.49
N GLU A 113 -0.30 -14.33 12.84
CA GLU A 113 0.01 -14.59 11.43
C GLU A 113 -0.67 -13.51 10.55
N PRO A 114 0.06 -12.85 9.63
CA PRO A 114 -0.52 -11.85 8.73
C PRO A 114 -1.58 -12.48 7.80
N LYS A 115 -2.59 -11.69 7.44
CA LYS A 115 -3.71 -12.11 6.60
C LYS A 115 -3.84 -11.20 5.39
N VAL A 116 -4.08 -11.79 4.21
CA VAL A 116 -4.35 -11.02 2.98
C VAL A 116 -5.78 -10.48 3.03
N VAL A 117 -5.92 -9.16 2.94
CA VAL A 117 -7.20 -8.43 2.99
C VAL A 117 -7.71 -8.07 1.59
N SER A 118 -6.82 -8.03 0.58
CA SER A 118 -7.18 -7.69 -0.80
C SER A 118 -7.78 -8.84 -1.62
N ARG A 119 -8.24 -9.93 -0.98
CA ARG A 119 -8.82 -11.08 -1.70
C ARG A 119 -10.05 -10.72 -2.52
N ALA A 120 -10.84 -9.77 -2.04
CA ALA A 120 -12.03 -9.28 -2.74
C ALA A 120 -11.69 -8.60 -4.08
N ILE A 121 -10.50 -8.01 -4.19
CA ILE A 121 -10.01 -7.31 -5.38
C ILE A 121 -8.87 -8.06 -6.07
N GLN A 122 -8.80 -9.39 -5.93
CA GLN A 122 -7.73 -10.21 -6.51
C GLN A 122 -7.51 -9.94 -8.02
N PRO A 123 -8.54 -9.72 -8.86
CA PRO A 123 -8.33 -9.37 -10.27
C PRO A 123 -7.50 -8.09 -10.48
N ILE A 124 -7.65 -7.09 -9.61
CA ILE A 124 -6.85 -5.85 -9.66
C ILE A 124 -5.41 -6.15 -9.24
N ILE A 125 -5.23 -6.92 -8.16
CA ILE A 125 -3.91 -7.32 -7.65
C ILE A 125 -3.12 -8.12 -8.70
N ASP A 126 -3.79 -9.02 -9.42
CA ASP A 126 -3.18 -9.84 -10.47
C ASP A 126 -2.77 -8.99 -11.68
N GLY A 127 -3.43 -7.86 -11.91
CA GLY A 127 -3.10 -6.89 -12.96
C GLY A 127 -1.88 -6.01 -12.66
N VAL A 128 -1.39 -5.97 -11.41
CA VAL A 128 -0.25 -5.14 -11.02
C VAL A 128 1.03 -5.62 -11.70
N ASN A 129 1.76 -4.70 -12.33
CA ASN A 129 3.00 -5.01 -13.02
C ASN A 129 4.08 -5.52 -12.05
N GLN A 130 4.44 -6.79 -12.18
CA GLN A 130 5.41 -7.46 -11.32
C GLN A 130 6.81 -6.82 -11.35
N ALA A 131 7.17 -6.11 -12.42
CA ALA A 131 8.45 -5.41 -12.53
C ALA A 131 8.54 -4.16 -11.65
N ASN A 132 7.40 -3.57 -11.27
CA ASN A 132 7.33 -2.27 -10.57
C ASN A 132 6.97 -2.42 -9.08
N LEU A 133 6.96 -3.65 -8.55
CA LEU A 133 6.56 -3.92 -7.17
C LEU A 133 7.40 -3.17 -6.12
N GLY A 134 8.67 -2.91 -6.41
CA GLY A 134 9.55 -2.14 -5.53
C GLY A 134 9.15 -0.65 -5.41
N ASN A 135 8.36 -0.13 -6.35
CA ASN A 135 7.93 1.27 -6.38
C ASN A 135 6.56 1.48 -5.73
N ILE A 136 5.96 0.44 -5.16
CA ILE A 136 4.66 0.54 -4.48
C ILE A 136 4.85 1.33 -3.19
N CYS A 137 4.09 2.39 -3.00
CA CYS A 137 4.10 3.18 -1.78
C CYS A 137 2.69 3.29 -1.20
N ALA A 138 2.60 3.51 0.11
CA ALA A 138 1.31 3.62 0.78
C ALA A 138 1.30 4.63 1.93
N GLY A 139 0.12 5.17 2.22
CA GLY A 139 -0.15 6.10 3.29
C GLY A 139 -1.43 5.77 4.06
N LEU A 140 -1.61 6.43 5.21
CA LEU A 140 -2.82 6.31 6.02
C LEU A 140 -3.53 7.66 6.13
N ASP A 141 -4.82 7.69 5.81
CA ASP A 141 -5.72 8.83 6.00
C ASP A 141 -6.88 8.43 6.90
N GLY A 142 -6.73 8.66 8.22
CA GLY A 142 -7.68 8.12 9.21
C GLY A 142 -7.70 6.59 9.16
N ASP A 143 -8.86 6.01 8.85
CA ASP A 143 -9.06 4.56 8.74
C ASP A 143 -8.88 4.04 7.30
N HIS A 144 -8.40 4.88 6.37
CA HIS A 144 -8.15 4.52 4.99
C HIS A 144 -6.67 4.24 4.74
N TYR A 145 -6.39 3.04 4.22
CA TYR A 145 -5.07 2.67 3.72
C TYR A 145 -5.00 2.86 2.21
N LEU A 146 -4.19 3.81 1.78
CA LEU A 146 -4.05 4.23 0.39
C LEU A 146 -2.76 3.65 -0.17
N CYS A 147 -2.85 2.73 -1.12
CA CYS A 147 -1.71 2.01 -1.67
C CYS A 147 -1.60 2.27 -3.17
N TYR A 148 -0.57 3.01 -3.57
CA TYR A 148 -0.25 3.24 -4.98
C TYR A 148 0.39 1.98 -5.60
N VAL A 149 -0.21 1.46 -6.67
CA VAL A 149 0.24 0.24 -7.37
C VAL A 149 0.71 0.50 -8.80
N GLY A 150 0.71 1.75 -9.24
CA GLY A 150 1.12 2.15 -10.58
C GLY A 150 0.10 1.78 -11.66
N THR A 151 0.59 1.49 -12.86
CA THR A 151 -0.23 1.12 -14.02
C THR A 151 -0.53 -0.36 -14.04
N LEU A 152 -1.80 -0.71 -14.18
CA LEU A 152 -2.27 -2.08 -14.32
C LEU A 152 -2.09 -2.57 -15.76
N THR A 153 -1.58 -3.79 -15.91
CA THR A 153 -1.27 -4.42 -17.20
C THR A 153 -2.51 -4.84 -17.99
N SER A 154 -3.63 -5.04 -17.30
CA SER A 154 -4.95 -5.27 -17.87
C SER A 154 -5.98 -4.44 -17.11
N ALA A 155 -6.96 -3.90 -17.82
CA ALA A 155 -8.15 -3.34 -17.19
C ALA A 155 -8.89 -4.42 -16.38
N LEU A 156 -9.83 -3.98 -15.53
CA LEU A 156 -10.79 -4.85 -14.86
C LEU A 156 -11.49 -5.79 -15.87
N PRO A 157 -12.00 -6.95 -15.43
CA PRO A 157 -12.79 -7.83 -16.30
C PRO A 157 -13.89 -7.02 -17.02
N GLY A 158 -13.80 -6.91 -18.35
CA GLY A 158 -14.78 -6.20 -19.18
C GLY A 158 -14.30 -4.88 -19.82
N ASP A 159 -13.14 -4.34 -19.41
CA ASP A 159 -12.57 -3.12 -20.00
C ASP A 159 -11.32 -3.44 -20.84
N SER A 160 -11.14 -2.72 -21.94
CA SER A 160 -10.01 -2.87 -22.86
C SER A 160 -8.84 -1.91 -22.58
N SER A 161 -9.01 -0.99 -21.62
CA SER A 161 -8.07 0.13 -21.39
C SER A 161 -7.25 -0.07 -20.13
N ALA A 162 -5.91 -0.01 -20.22
CA ALA A 162 -5.06 -0.08 -19.03
C ALA A 162 -5.38 1.07 -18.05
N LEU A 163 -5.61 0.76 -16.77
CA LEU A 163 -5.73 1.77 -15.72
C LEU A 163 -4.34 2.24 -15.30
N SER A 164 -4.03 3.50 -15.57
CA SER A 164 -2.76 4.14 -15.18
C SER A 164 -2.85 4.79 -13.80
N ARG A 165 -1.75 4.72 -13.05
CA ARG A 165 -1.55 5.46 -11.78
C ARG A 165 -2.65 5.21 -10.75
N VAL A 166 -2.81 3.94 -10.40
CA VAL A 166 -3.88 3.48 -9.52
C VAL A 166 -3.44 3.54 -8.05
N ILE A 167 -4.29 4.13 -7.21
CA ILE A 167 -4.27 4.00 -5.76
C ILE A 167 -5.42 3.08 -5.35
N LEU A 168 -5.11 2.05 -4.58
CA LEU A 168 -6.09 1.20 -3.92
C LEU A 168 -6.38 1.77 -2.53
N ASP A 169 -7.63 2.09 -2.26
CA ASP A 169 -8.10 2.59 -0.97
C ASP A 169 -8.84 1.46 -0.24
N TYR A 170 -8.33 1.11 0.94
CA TYR A 170 -8.93 0.14 1.84
C TYR A 170 -9.46 0.83 3.09
N ASP A 171 -10.78 0.83 3.25
CA ASP A 171 -11.43 1.21 4.50
C ASP A 171 -11.29 0.06 5.51
N ILE A 172 -10.48 0.30 6.54
CA ILE A 172 -10.13 -0.69 7.57
C ILE A 172 -11.35 -1.10 8.40
N ASN A 173 -12.28 -0.18 8.65
CA ASN A 173 -13.45 -0.40 9.50
C ASN A 173 -14.56 -1.14 8.76
N GLN A 174 -14.81 -0.75 7.51
CA GLN A 174 -15.88 -1.32 6.69
C GLN A 174 -15.43 -2.54 5.89
N ASN A 175 -14.11 -2.76 5.77
CA ASN A 175 -13.51 -3.79 4.92
C ASN A 175 -14.01 -3.67 3.47
N ILE A 176 -14.00 -2.43 2.97
CA ILE A 176 -14.42 -2.06 1.61
C ILE A 176 -13.20 -1.60 0.83
N TRP A 177 -13.20 -1.91 -0.46
CA TRP A 177 -12.16 -1.50 -1.39
C TRP A 177 -12.72 -0.53 -2.41
N THR A 178 -12.03 0.59 -2.58
CA THR A 178 -12.20 1.53 -3.68
C THR A 178 -10.85 1.72 -4.38
N TYR A 179 -10.86 2.29 -5.58
CA TYR A 179 -9.63 2.70 -6.23
C TYR A 179 -9.77 4.10 -6.81
N HIS A 180 -8.63 4.77 -6.95
CA HIS A 180 -8.51 6.10 -7.54
C HIS A 180 -7.45 6.05 -8.63
N THR A 181 -7.64 6.83 -9.69
CA THR A 181 -6.59 7.16 -10.65
C THR A 181 -6.19 8.60 -10.45
N ILE A 182 -4.90 8.87 -10.32
CA ILE A 182 -4.36 10.22 -10.11
C ILE A 182 -3.43 10.62 -11.27
N PRO A 183 -3.28 11.91 -11.58
CA PRO A 183 -2.46 12.36 -12.69
C PRO A 183 -0.96 12.16 -12.41
N ASP A 184 -0.53 12.34 -11.16
CA ASP A 184 0.87 12.27 -10.74
C ASP A 184 1.21 10.96 -10.01
N GLU A 185 2.50 10.59 -10.01
CA GLU A 185 2.97 9.30 -9.47
C GLU A 185 3.58 9.46 -8.08
N PRO A 186 2.92 8.99 -7.02
CA PRO A 186 3.45 9.04 -5.66
C PRO A 186 4.72 8.19 -5.56
N GLN A 187 5.79 8.78 -5.03
CA GLN A 187 7.02 8.08 -4.66
C GLN A 187 7.00 7.69 -3.18
N THR A 188 6.36 8.52 -2.35
CA THR A 188 6.26 8.28 -0.91
C THR A 188 5.06 9.04 -0.35
N PHE A 189 4.46 8.50 0.71
CA PHE A 189 3.41 9.16 1.48
C PHE A 189 3.95 9.56 2.85
N ALA A 190 3.51 10.72 3.33
CA ALA A 190 3.82 11.19 4.67
C ALA A 190 2.65 12.01 5.21
N THR A 191 2.44 11.93 6.53
CA THR A 191 1.48 12.79 7.22
C THR A 191 2.20 13.88 7.97
N TYR A 192 1.73 15.12 7.87
CA TYR A 192 2.20 16.22 8.72
C TYR A 192 1.01 16.95 9.34
N THR A 193 1.25 17.68 10.42
CA THR A 193 0.22 18.47 11.09
C THR A 193 0.38 19.93 10.71
N SER A 194 -0.67 20.54 10.18
CA SER A 194 -0.73 21.96 9.85
C SER A 194 -2.01 22.55 10.42
N SER A 195 -1.89 23.68 11.13
CA SER A 195 -3.03 24.40 11.72
C SER A 195 -3.99 23.55 12.57
N GLY A 196 -3.49 22.44 13.15
CA GLY A 196 -4.28 21.53 13.98
C GLY A 196 -4.90 20.35 13.24
N GLU A 197 -4.76 20.26 11.92
CA GLU A 197 -5.24 19.14 11.11
C GLU A 197 -4.06 18.24 10.69
N LYS A 198 -4.29 16.93 10.72
CA LYS A 198 -3.35 15.93 10.20
C LYS A 198 -3.65 15.75 8.71
N LEU A 199 -2.73 16.17 7.87
CA LEU A 199 -2.86 16.11 6.42
C LEU A 199 -1.97 15.00 5.88
N LEU A 200 -2.55 14.13 5.06
CA LEU A 200 -1.78 13.18 4.27
C LEU A 200 -1.30 13.86 3.00
N SER A 201 -0.02 13.68 2.70
CA SER A 201 0.62 14.18 1.48
C SER A 201 1.46 13.11 0.82
N PHE A 202 1.70 13.30 -0.47
CA PHE A 202 2.66 12.50 -1.21
C PHE A 202 3.63 13.39 -1.98
N GLY A 203 4.85 12.89 -2.16
CA GLY A 203 5.86 13.50 -3.02
C GLY A 203 5.93 12.76 -4.35
N ASP A 204 6.21 13.48 -5.44
CA ASP A 204 6.40 12.93 -6.77
C ASP A 204 7.90 12.85 -7.14
N ALA A 205 8.20 12.45 -8.38
CA ALA A 205 9.57 12.38 -8.89
C ALA A 205 10.18 13.75 -9.22
N ASN A 206 9.37 14.80 -9.41
CA ASN A 206 9.84 16.15 -9.72
C ASN A 206 10.16 16.99 -8.48
N GLY A 207 9.87 16.47 -7.28
CA GLY A 207 10.13 17.15 -6.00
C GLY A 207 8.97 18.03 -5.54
N GLU A 208 7.79 17.82 -6.11
CA GLU A 208 6.55 18.47 -5.76
C GLU A 208 5.85 17.70 -4.62
N VAL A 209 5.05 18.40 -3.83
CA VAL A 209 4.33 17.83 -2.69
C VAL A 209 2.86 18.14 -2.81
N PHE A 210 2.06 17.09 -2.89
CA PHE A 210 0.62 17.14 -3.06
C PHE A 210 -0.07 16.79 -1.75
N THR A 211 -1.21 17.41 -1.47
CA THR A 211 -2.02 17.11 -0.29
C THR A 211 -3.26 16.33 -0.70
N TRP A 212 -3.45 15.16 -0.10
CA TRP A 212 -4.59 14.28 -0.39
C TRP A 212 -5.91 14.96 -0.05
N LYS A 213 -6.93 14.78 -0.90
CA LYS A 213 -8.29 15.34 -0.74
C LYS A 213 -8.32 16.87 -0.54
N SER A 214 -7.35 17.59 -1.09
CA SER A 214 -7.29 19.07 -0.99
C SER A 214 -7.35 19.72 -2.36
N GLY A 215 -8.17 20.75 -2.49
CA GLY A 215 -8.31 21.53 -3.73
C GLY A 215 -9.25 20.93 -4.76
N VAL A 216 -9.30 21.55 -5.94
CA VAL A 216 -10.14 21.15 -7.09
C VAL A 216 -9.31 20.90 -8.36
N THR A 217 -7.99 21.09 -8.26
CA THR A 217 -7.02 20.90 -9.34
C THR A 217 -5.81 20.15 -8.82
N ASP A 218 -5.23 19.29 -9.65
CA ASP A 218 -3.93 18.67 -9.45
C ASP A 218 -2.94 19.31 -10.43
N ASP A 219 -1.94 20.02 -9.90
CA ASP A 219 -1.02 20.89 -10.66
C ASP A 219 -1.70 21.73 -11.77
N GLY A 220 -2.81 22.40 -11.43
CA GLY A 220 -3.57 23.23 -12.37
C GLY A 220 -4.47 22.48 -13.35
N THR A 221 -4.47 21.14 -13.34
CA THR A 221 -5.38 20.28 -14.10
C THR A 221 -6.62 19.96 -13.27
N ALA A 222 -7.83 20.10 -13.83
CA ALA A 222 -9.05 19.78 -13.09
C ALA A 222 -9.13 18.28 -12.74
N ILE A 223 -9.54 17.97 -11.51
CA ILE A 223 -9.66 16.58 -11.02
C ILE A 223 -10.96 15.98 -11.56
N ALA A 224 -10.85 14.98 -12.44
CA ALA A 224 -12.01 14.22 -12.92
C ALA A 224 -12.44 13.16 -11.89
N THR A 225 -13.75 13.02 -11.68
CA THR A 225 -14.33 11.96 -10.83
C THR A 225 -15.14 11.00 -11.69
N ASN A 226 -14.76 9.72 -11.67
CA ASN A 226 -15.55 8.63 -12.23
C ASN A 226 -15.87 7.63 -11.11
N ILE A 227 -17.10 7.10 -11.09
CA ILE A 227 -17.56 6.10 -10.13
C ILE A 227 -18.07 4.90 -10.91
N GLU A 228 -17.36 3.79 -10.81
CA GLU A 228 -17.77 2.52 -11.40
C GLU A 228 -18.23 1.56 -10.30
N GLN A 229 -19.43 1.00 -10.46
CA GLN A 229 -20.00 0.03 -9.53
C GLN A 229 -20.29 -1.28 -10.24
N LEU A 230 -19.64 -2.36 -9.79
CA LEU A 230 -20.00 -3.72 -10.21
C LEU A 230 -21.11 -4.25 -9.31
N MET A 231 -22.26 -4.57 -9.90
CA MET A 231 -23.41 -5.09 -9.17
C MET A 231 -23.78 -6.48 -9.68
N TRP A 232 -24.08 -7.39 -8.75
CA TRP A 232 -24.60 -8.72 -9.07
C TRP A 232 -26.13 -8.72 -8.96
N PRO A 233 -26.86 -8.69 -10.09
CA PRO A 233 -28.32 -8.75 -10.06
C PRO A 233 -28.80 -10.06 -9.42
N SER A 234 -30.01 -10.05 -8.84
CA SER A 234 -30.62 -11.21 -8.15
C SER A 234 -30.90 -12.44 -9.04
N GLY A 235 -30.61 -12.34 -10.34
CA GLY A 235 -30.75 -13.40 -11.33
C GLY A 235 -31.39 -12.91 -12.64
N PRO A 236 -31.24 -13.67 -13.74
CA PRO A 236 -31.71 -13.29 -15.07
C PRO A 236 -33.24 -13.24 -15.20
N GLU A 237 -33.98 -13.87 -14.27
CA GLU A 237 -35.45 -13.91 -14.29
C GLU A 237 -36.09 -12.84 -13.39
N THR A 238 -35.29 -12.01 -12.73
CA THR A 238 -35.77 -10.96 -11.81
C THR A 238 -35.52 -9.57 -12.37
N THR A 239 -36.56 -8.74 -12.40
CA THR A 239 -36.41 -7.30 -12.68
C THR A 239 -35.66 -6.66 -11.51
N ASN A 240 -34.41 -6.27 -11.76
CA ASN A 240 -33.62 -5.51 -10.80
C ASN A 240 -33.97 -4.02 -10.97
N VAL A 241 -34.60 -3.43 -9.95
CA VAL A 241 -35.04 -2.02 -10.00
C VAL A 241 -34.02 -1.16 -9.29
N PHE A 242 -33.38 -0.28 -10.05
CA PHE A 242 -32.56 0.80 -9.51
C PHE A 242 -33.49 1.96 -9.15
N GLN A 243 -33.58 2.31 -7.87
CA GLN A 243 -34.49 3.37 -7.43
C GLN A 243 -33.86 4.74 -7.49
N ASN A 244 -32.65 4.92 -6.95
CA ASN A 244 -31.95 6.20 -6.95
C ASN A 244 -30.43 5.97 -6.90
N ALA A 245 -29.69 6.79 -7.64
CA ALA A 245 -28.26 7.01 -7.45
C ALA A 245 -28.08 8.50 -7.15
N PHE A 246 -27.42 8.82 -6.04
CA PHE A 246 -27.15 10.21 -5.66
C PHE A 246 -25.66 10.49 -5.81
N PHE A 247 -25.34 11.54 -6.57
CA PHE A 247 -23.98 12.05 -6.70
C PHE A 247 -23.90 13.40 -5.99
N PHE A 248 -22.96 13.52 -5.06
CA PHE A 248 -22.67 14.77 -4.38
C PHE A 248 -21.20 15.10 -4.64
N GLY A 249 -20.94 16.29 -5.17
CA GLY A 249 -19.59 16.79 -5.40
C GLY A 249 -19.46 18.24 -4.98
N SER A 250 -18.23 18.67 -4.71
CA SER A 250 -17.88 20.06 -4.43
C SER A 250 -17.13 20.65 -5.62
N GLY A 251 -17.53 21.83 -6.10
CA GLY A 251 -16.91 22.51 -7.24
C GLY A 251 -17.85 22.65 -8.44
N ASP A 252 -17.31 23.04 -9.59
CA ASP A 252 -18.04 23.09 -10.85
C ASP A 252 -18.29 21.66 -11.34
N LEU A 253 -19.50 21.16 -11.10
CA LEU A 253 -19.94 19.88 -11.65
C LEU A 253 -20.03 20.03 -13.18
N GLY A 254 -19.16 19.33 -13.90
CA GLY A 254 -19.33 19.10 -15.33
C GLY A 254 -20.59 18.27 -15.61
N ASP A 255 -20.82 17.96 -16.88
CA ASP A 255 -21.92 17.08 -17.28
C ASP A 255 -21.77 15.69 -16.61
N VAL A 256 -22.86 15.20 -16.02
CA VAL A 256 -22.90 13.86 -15.41
C VAL A 256 -23.30 12.87 -16.49
N ASP A 257 -22.34 12.07 -16.95
CA ASP A 257 -22.58 10.98 -17.88
C ASP A 257 -22.82 9.66 -17.12
N TRP A 258 -23.87 8.93 -17.50
CA TRP A 258 -24.20 7.62 -16.93
C TRP A 258 -24.11 6.55 -18.02
N GLN A 259 -23.27 5.55 -17.80
CA GLN A 259 -23.09 4.40 -18.69
C GLN A 259 -23.28 3.10 -17.90
N TRP A 260 -23.86 2.08 -18.54
CA TRP A 260 -24.00 0.75 -17.96
C TRP A 260 -23.65 -0.30 -19.01
N GLN A 261 -22.99 -1.37 -18.57
CA GLN A 261 -22.66 -2.53 -19.38
C GLN A 261 -23.27 -3.77 -18.72
N VAL A 262 -23.92 -4.61 -19.51
CA VAL A 262 -24.39 -5.94 -19.07
C VAL A 262 -23.49 -6.98 -19.72
N ASP A 263 -22.94 -7.89 -18.92
CA ASP A 263 -22.14 -9.03 -19.37
C ASP A 263 -23.02 -10.08 -20.06
N ASN A 264 -23.58 -9.72 -21.22
CA ASN A 264 -23.98 -10.62 -22.29
C ASN A 264 -24.44 -9.81 -23.50
N SER A 265 -24.08 -10.27 -24.70
CA SER A 265 -24.46 -9.72 -26.01
C SER A 265 -25.95 -9.89 -26.37
N GLY A 266 -26.83 -9.85 -25.38
CA GLY A 266 -28.28 -9.87 -25.56
C GLY A 266 -28.78 -8.50 -25.99
N THR A 267 -29.61 -8.46 -27.02
CA THR A 267 -30.34 -7.24 -27.41
C THR A 267 -31.37 -6.92 -26.33
N TYR A 268 -31.19 -5.81 -25.62
CA TYR A 268 -32.18 -5.30 -24.67
C TYR A 268 -32.94 -4.16 -25.34
N SER A 269 -34.28 -4.21 -25.30
CA SER A 269 -35.12 -3.12 -25.79
C SER A 269 -35.00 -1.92 -24.84
N THR A 270 -34.61 -0.77 -25.41
CA THR A 270 -34.72 0.55 -24.78
C THR A 270 -36.17 0.87 -24.40
#